data_AF-A0A7C1BYN2-F1
#
_entry.id   AF-A0A7C1BYN2-F1
#
_cell.length_a   1.000
_cell.length_b   1.000
_cell.length_c   1.000
_cell.angle_alpha   90.00
_cell.angle_beta   90.00
_cell.angle_gamma   90.00
#
_symmetry.space_group_name_H-M   'P 1'
#
loop_
_entity.id
_entity.type
_entity.pdbx_description
1 polymer ?
#
loop_
_entity_poly.entity_id
_entity_poly.type
_entity_poly.pdbx_seq_one_letter_code
_entity_poly.pdbx_strand_id
1 'polypeptide(L)'
;MAEKIIGIDLGTSNSAAAVMEGGKVTMIPSAEGTTIAGGKAFPSYVAFTKDGQILVGEPARRQAAVNPEGTVYAVKRKMGTDYKYHIYGKTYTPQQISAFILQKIKRDAESFLGTTIRKAVITVPAYFNDNQRQATKDAGTIAGLEVVRLLNEPTAAAFAYGLDKLNQELKFIVFDFGAGTLDVTVMEMLGGGVFKVLSTSGDTQLGGTDMDNALINYIVEEFKKETGIDLRNDKMAMQRLREAAEKAKIELSSTIETEINLPFITADQTGPKHLTMKINRAKLEELVAPIIERCKGPIDQALSDAKLRKEDIDKVILVGGPTRMPIVQKFVEEYIGVKPERGIDPMECVATGAAIQAAIISGELKDKDILLLDVTPLSLGVETVGGIFTKIIERNTTIPTRKSQIFTTAADNQTSVEIHVLQGERPMAADNISLGRFHLVGIPPAPRGVPKIEVTFDIDANGILSVSAKDLGTGKEQSIKITASKRLSPEEIERMKKEAEMYAEEDRKKRELAELKNQADSLIYTVEKTLREHGSKLSDAERNEIQEKIGNLRKQIETNDAEKIRQGIQELEQASHRLAQILYQQAQTNQSQQTSTSESEKKEDKGKVVDAEYKEVDDKDKGQS
;
A
#
# COMPACT_ATOMS: atom_id res chain seq x y z
N MET A 1 -3.00 -25.35 -10.14
CA MET A 1 -1.97 -24.59 -9.40
C MET A 1 -2.58 -24.13 -8.10
N ALA A 2 -1.82 -24.11 -7.01
CA ALA A 2 -2.25 -23.46 -5.78
C ALA A 2 -2.52 -21.96 -6.09
N GLU A 3 -3.59 -21.42 -5.53
CA GLU A 3 -3.95 -20.01 -5.70
C GLU A 3 -2.88 -19.13 -5.07
N LYS A 4 -2.34 -18.16 -5.83
CA LYS A 4 -1.31 -17.26 -5.34
C LYS A 4 -1.88 -16.29 -4.31
N ILE A 5 -1.16 -16.13 -3.21
CA ILE A 5 -1.45 -15.16 -2.16
C ILE A 5 -0.37 -14.08 -2.23
N ILE A 6 -0.78 -12.82 -2.40
CA ILE A 6 0.15 -11.68 -2.43
C ILE A 6 0.26 -11.04 -1.05
N GLY A 7 1.42 -10.45 -0.75
CA GLY A 7 1.63 -9.58 0.40
C GLY A 7 1.44 -8.13 -0.01
N ILE A 8 0.62 -7.38 0.73
CA ILE A 8 0.30 -5.98 0.44
C ILE A 8 0.70 -5.12 1.63
N ASP A 9 1.55 -4.13 1.37
CA ASP A 9 1.72 -2.97 2.23
C ASP A 9 0.75 -1.86 1.83
N LEU A 10 -0.31 -1.65 2.62
CA LEU A 10 -1.27 -0.58 2.42
C LEU A 10 -0.84 0.63 3.25
N GLY A 11 0.12 1.43 2.79
CA GLY A 11 0.68 2.54 3.56
C GLY A 11 -0.09 3.86 3.46
N THR A 12 0.21 4.78 4.37
CA THR A 12 -0.44 6.12 4.43
C THR A 12 -0.14 6.97 3.21
N SER A 13 1.13 7.01 2.77
CA SER A 13 1.57 7.80 1.61
C SER A 13 1.85 6.96 0.38
N ASN A 14 2.38 5.76 0.55
CA ASN A 14 2.67 4.84 -0.54
C ASN A 14 2.12 3.46 -0.20
N SER A 15 1.75 2.70 -1.22
CA SER A 15 1.40 1.28 -1.09
C SER A 15 2.28 0.45 -2.00
N ALA A 16 2.54 -0.79 -1.60
CA ALA A 16 3.39 -1.72 -2.34
C ALA A 16 2.85 -3.14 -2.23
N ALA A 17 3.28 -4.01 -3.14
CA ALA A 17 2.95 -5.42 -3.07
C ALA A 17 4.14 -6.30 -3.45
N ALA A 18 4.15 -7.51 -2.91
CA ALA A 18 5.14 -8.53 -3.19
C ALA A 18 4.49 -9.90 -3.28
N VAL A 19 5.20 -10.84 -3.88
CA VAL A 19 4.76 -12.23 -4.06
C VAL A 19 5.95 -13.17 -3.93
N MET A 20 5.71 -14.39 -3.45
CA MET A 20 6.70 -15.45 -3.48
C MET A 20 6.67 -16.15 -4.85
N GLU A 21 7.80 -16.12 -5.55
CA GLU A 21 7.98 -16.76 -6.85
C GLU A 21 9.30 -17.55 -6.86
N GLY A 22 9.23 -18.86 -7.12
CA GLY A 22 10.42 -19.72 -7.16
C GLY A 22 11.24 -19.72 -5.85
N GLY A 23 10.59 -19.56 -4.69
CA GLY A 23 11.25 -19.51 -3.39
C GLY A 23 11.94 -18.18 -3.07
N LYS A 24 11.76 -17.15 -3.92
CA LYS A 24 12.24 -15.78 -3.68
C LYS A 24 11.07 -14.81 -3.59
N VAL A 25 11.19 -13.83 -2.72
CA VAL A 25 10.21 -12.75 -2.65
C VAL A 25 10.52 -11.74 -3.75
N THR A 26 9.52 -11.45 -4.57
CA THR A 26 9.58 -10.52 -5.69
C THR A 26 8.60 -9.39 -5.46
N MET A 27 9.10 -8.16 -5.42
CA MET A 27 8.27 -6.96 -5.42
C MET A 27 7.53 -6.81 -6.76
N ILE A 28 6.22 -6.60 -6.69
CA ILE A 28 5.34 -6.39 -7.85
C ILE A 28 5.47 -4.91 -8.25
N PRO A 29 5.92 -4.61 -9.49
CA PRO A 29 6.02 -3.23 -9.95
C PRO A 29 4.64 -2.63 -10.17
N SER A 30 4.47 -1.35 -9.81
CA SER A 30 3.35 -0.55 -10.28
C SER A 30 3.36 -0.45 -11.81
N ALA A 31 2.19 -0.41 -12.45
CA ALA A 31 2.08 -0.28 -13.90
C ALA A 31 2.80 0.96 -14.48
N GLU A 32 2.93 2.02 -13.67
CA GLU A 32 3.60 3.28 -14.02
C GLU A 32 5.14 3.24 -13.85
N GLY A 33 5.69 2.15 -13.34
CA GLY A 33 7.13 2.00 -13.08
C GLY A 33 7.59 2.62 -11.75
N THR A 34 8.82 3.13 -11.72
CA THR A 34 9.46 3.67 -10.51
C THR A 34 8.89 5.05 -10.14
N THR A 35 8.58 5.26 -8.85
CA THR A 35 8.09 6.55 -8.35
C THR A 35 9.20 7.53 -7.98
N ILE A 36 8.83 8.79 -7.70
CA ILE A 36 9.74 9.88 -7.29
C ILE A 36 10.54 9.53 -6.03
N ALA A 37 9.97 8.73 -5.11
CA ALA A 37 10.65 8.30 -3.89
C ALA A 37 11.59 7.08 -4.10
N GLY A 38 11.65 6.54 -5.33
CA GLY A 38 12.33 5.30 -5.65
C GLY A 38 11.53 4.04 -5.31
N GLY A 39 11.82 2.94 -6.00
CA GLY A 39 11.23 1.62 -5.75
C GLY A 39 9.97 1.31 -6.55
N LYS A 40 9.36 0.16 -6.22
CA LYS A 40 8.18 -0.40 -6.92
C LYS A 40 6.84 -0.01 -6.30
N ALA A 41 6.86 0.74 -5.20
CA ALA A 41 5.67 1.29 -4.54
C ALA A 41 5.05 2.44 -5.35
N PHE A 42 3.76 2.72 -5.12
CA PHE A 42 3.05 3.85 -5.73
C PHE A 42 2.31 4.70 -4.69
N PRO A 43 2.01 5.98 -4.95
CA PRO A 43 1.39 6.85 -3.96
C PRO A 43 -0.06 6.45 -3.66
N SER A 44 -0.43 6.44 -2.38
CA SER A 44 -1.77 6.12 -1.87
C SER A 44 -2.76 7.28 -2.10
N TYR A 45 -2.95 7.64 -3.37
CA TYR A 45 -3.83 8.71 -3.85
C TYR A 45 -4.98 8.13 -4.66
N VAL A 46 -6.17 8.69 -4.47
CA VAL A 46 -7.37 8.41 -5.28
C VAL A 46 -7.96 9.74 -5.70
N ALA A 47 -8.21 9.94 -6.99
CA ALA A 47 -8.86 11.13 -7.49
C ALA A 47 -10.10 10.79 -8.30
N PHE A 48 -11.16 11.54 -8.07
CA PHE A 48 -12.36 11.52 -8.87
C PHE A 48 -12.30 12.72 -9.80
N THR A 49 -12.41 12.48 -11.08
CA THR A 49 -12.47 13.53 -12.10
C THR A 49 -13.91 14.04 -12.24
N LYS A 50 -14.08 15.21 -12.86
CA LYS A 50 -15.43 15.80 -13.06
C LYS A 50 -16.29 14.98 -14.02
N ASP A 51 -15.67 14.23 -14.94
CA ASP A 51 -16.32 13.27 -15.85
C ASP A 51 -16.54 11.89 -15.20
N GLY A 52 -16.26 11.75 -13.91
CA GLY A 52 -16.57 10.55 -13.12
C GLY A 52 -15.51 9.44 -13.20
N GLN A 53 -14.38 9.64 -13.88
CA GLN A 53 -13.25 8.71 -13.84
C GLN A 53 -12.61 8.66 -12.45
N ILE A 54 -12.23 7.45 -12.02
CA ILE A 54 -11.40 7.23 -10.83
C ILE A 54 -9.96 7.04 -11.28
N LEU A 55 -9.07 7.87 -10.76
CA LEU A 55 -7.62 7.75 -10.91
C LEU A 55 -7.05 7.25 -9.58
N VAL A 56 -6.05 6.38 -9.63
CA VAL A 56 -5.39 5.84 -8.44
C VAL A 56 -3.88 5.85 -8.68
N GLY A 57 -3.08 6.18 -7.66
CA GLY A 57 -1.63 6.20 -7.79
C GLY A 57 -1.08 7.49 -8.40
N GLU A 58 -0.02 7.36 -9.20
CA GLU A 58 0.63 8.50 -9.86
C GLU A 58 -0.31 9.34 -10.73
N PRO A 59 -1.25 8.77 -11.51
CA PRO A 59 -2.25 9.55 -12.23
C PRO A 59 -3.09 10.46 -11.32
N ALA A 60 -3.49 9.97 -10.15
CA ALA A 60 -4.23 10.76 -9.17
C ALA A 60 -3.36 11.86 -8.54
N ARG A 61 -2.09 11.53 -8.21
CA ARG A 61 -1.14 12.51 -7.67
C ARG A 61 -0.88 13.66 -8.65
N ARG A 62 -0.61 13.37 -9.93
CA ARG A 62 -0.27 14.38 -10.96
C ARG A 62 -1.32 15.47 -11.14
N GLN A 63 -2.60 15.12 -10.99
CA GLN A 63 -3.70 16.06 -11.16
C GLN A 63 -4.17 16.70 -9.85
N ALA A 64 -3.57 16.37 -8.71
CA ALA A 64 -4.02 16.81 -7.39
C ALA A 64 -4.07 18.34 -7.29
N ALA A 65 -3.09 19.04 -7.87
CA ALA A 65 -3.04 20.50 -7.87
C ALA A 65 -4.23 21.16 -8.58
N VAL A 66 -4.69 20.60 -9.69
CA VAL A 66 -5.80 21.16 -10.49
C VAL A 66 -7.18 20.64 -10.05
N ASN A 67 -7.20 19.63 -9.20
CA ASN A 67 -8.40 18.99 -8.67
C ASN A 67 -8.27 18.66 -7.16
N PRO A 68 -8.01 19.66 -6.30
CA PRO A 68 -7.77 19.41 -4.89
C PRO A 68 -9.03 18.88 -4.17
N GLU A 69 -10.23 19.24 -4.63
CA GLU A 69 -11.51 18.82 -4.02
C GLU A 69 -11.90 17.39 -4.42
N GLY A 70 -11.45 16.93 -5.58
CA GLY A 70 -11.69 15.56 -6.06
C GLY A 70 -10.60 14.57 -5.66
N THR A 71 -9.53 15.01 -4.99
CA THR A 71 -8.36 14.16 -4.70
C THR A 71 -8.25 13.84 -3.22
N VAL A 72 -8.17 12.55 -2.91
CA VAL A 72 -8.00 12.01 -1.56
C VAL A 72 -6.63 11.35 -1.43
N TYR A 73 -5.96 11.63 -0.32
CA TYR A 73 -4.69 11.02 0.10
C TYR A 73 -4.66 10.86 1.62
N ALA A 74 -3.67 10.14 2.15
CA ALA A 74 -3.51 9.87 3.58
C ALA A 74 -4.77 9.26 4.25
N VAL A 75 -5.58 8.53 3.47
CA VAL A 75 -6.85 7.95 3.92
C VAL A 75 -6.68 6.97 5.09
N LYS A 76 -5.49 6.35 5.20
CA LYS A 76 -5.15 5.44 6.29
C LYS A 76 -5.31 6.09 7.68
N ARG A 77 -5.07 7.41 7.81
CA ARG A 77 -5.29 8.17 9.07
C ARG A 77 -6.78 8.28 9.46
N LYS A 78 -7.71 7.95 8.56
CA LYS A 78 -9.18 7.96 8.79
C LYS A 78 -9.79 6.57 8.87
N MET A 79 -9.00 5.50 8.74
CA MET A 79 -9.48 4.13 8.86
C MET A 79 -10.09 3.88 10.25
N GLY A 80 -11.17 3.10 10.30
CA GLY A 80 -11.89 2.80 11.55
C GLY A 80 -12.66 3.99 12.14
N THR A 81 -12.74 5.12 11.45
CA THR A 81 -13.56 6.29 11.85
C THR A 81 -14.88 6.35 11.08
N ASP A 82 -15.79 7.19 11.54
CA ASP A 82 -17.07 7.53 10.91
C ASP A 82 -16.95 8.65 9.86
N TYR A 83 -15.72 9.07 9.54
CA TYR A 83 -15.46 10.11 8.56
C TYR A 83 -16.02 9.76 7.18
N LYS A 84 -16.53 10.76 6.46
CA LYS A 84 -17.08 10.61 5.11
C LYS A 84 -16.50 11.68 4.19
N TYR A 85 -15.96 11.25 3.06
CA TYR A 85 -15.52 12.13 1.99
C TYR A 85 -16.71 12.49 1.11
N HIS A 86 -16.93 13.79 0.87
CA HIS A 86 -17.99 14.28 0.00
C HIS A 86 -17.34 14.84 -1.27
N ILE A 87 -17.45 14.10 -2.36
CA ILE A 87 -16.74 14.39 -3.61
C ILE A 87 -17.75 14.42 -4.74
N TYR A 88 -17.91 15.59 -5.37
CA TYR A 88 -18.80 15.80 -6.51
C TYR A 88 -20.22 15.23 -6.31
N GLY A 89 -20.79 15.43 -5.11
CA GLY A 89 -22.15 14.98 -4.77
C GLY A 89 -22.28 13.51 -4.37
N LYS A 90 -21.17 12.75 -4.33
CA LYS A 90 -21.12 11.38 -3.83
C LYS A 90 -20.40 11.30 -2.49
N THR A 91 -20.80 10.35 -1.65
CA THR A 91 -20.21 10.12 -0.33
C THR A 91 -19.40 8.82 -0.33
N TYR A 92 -18.15 8.90 0.12
CA TYR A 92 -17.24 7.77 0.20
C TYR A 92 -16.71 7.56 1.62
N THR A 93 -16.57 6.31 2.03
CA THR A 93 -15.93 5.93 3.30
C THR A 93 -14.42 5.74 3.13
N PRO A 94 -13.62 5.85 4.20
CA PRO A 94 -12.20 5.50 4.18
C PRO A 94 -11.94 4.10 3.60
N GLN A 95 -12.80 3.13 3.93
CA GLN A 95 -12.73 1.76 3.44
C GLN A 95 -12.91 1.69 1.92
N GLN A 96 -13.87 2.44 1.35
CA GLN A 96 -14.07 2.50 -0.11
C GLN A 96 -12.86 3.13 -0.81
N ILE A 97 -12.32 4.22 -0.28
CA ILE A 97 -11.14 4.86 -0.86
C ILE A 97 -9.93 3.92 -0.81
N SER A 98 -9.70 3.25 0.31
CA SER A 98 -8.65 2.23 0.43
C SER A 98 -8.88 1.03 -0.49
N ALA A 99 -10.14 0.65 -0.74
CA ALA A 99 -10.46 -0.42 -1.67
C ALA A 99 -10.03 -0.08 -3.12
N PHE A 100 -10.17 1.16 -3.57
CA PHE A 100 -9.67 1.58 -4.89
C PHE A 100 -8.13 1.42 -5.01
N ILE A 101 -7.40 1.70 -3.93
CA ILE A 101 -5.95 1.45 -3.86
C ILE A 101 -5.65 -0.04 -3.98
N LEU A 102 -6.35 -0.87 -3.20
CA LEU A 102 -6.19 -2.33 -3.22
C LEU A 102 -6.59 -2.96 -4.57
N GLN A 103 -7.62 -2.41 -5.24
CA GLN A 103 -8.00 -2.82 -6.60
C GLN A 103 -6.89 -2.51 -7.61
N LYS A 104 -6.23 -1.35 -7.50
CA LYS A 104 -5.05 -1.05 -8.32
C LYS A 104 -3.93 -2.09 -8.08
N ILE A 105 -3.60 -2.37 -6.81
CA ILE A 105 -2.59 -3.38 -6.45
C ILE A 105 -2.94 -4.74 -7.05
N LYS A 106 -4.20 -5.16 -6.93
CA LYS A 106 -4.71 -6.41 -7.51
C LYS A 106 -4.51 -6.42 -9.02
N ARG A 107 -4.93 -5.37 -9.75
CA ARG A 107 -4.76 -5.26 -11.21
C ARG A 107 -3.29 -5.33 -11.63
N ASP A 108 -2.41 -4.62 -10.92
CA ASP A 108 -0.98 -4.63 -11.20
C ASP A 108 -0.37 -6.02 -10.95
N ALA A 109 -0.76 -6.69 -9.86
CA ALA A 109 -0.36 -8.06 -9.55
C ALA A 109 -0.86 -9.07 -10.60
N GLU A 110 -2.11 -8.96 -11.03
CA GLU A 110 -2.69 -9.83 -12.07
C GLU A 110 -1.99 -9.63 -13.41
N SER A 111 -1.66 -8.38 -13.77
CA SER A 111 -0.89 -8.08 -14.98
C SER A 111 0.54 -8.61 -14.90
N PHE A 112 1.18 -8.52 -13.73
CA PHE A 112 2.55 -8.99 -13.53
C PHE A 112 2.64 -10.52 -13.55
N LEU A 113 1.67 -11.20 -12.95
CA LEU A 113 1.67 -12.67 -12.79
C LEU A 113 0.94 -13.40 -13.93
N GLY A 114 0.17 -12.71 -14.75
CA GLY A 114 -0.62 -13.30 -15.83
C GLY A 114 -1.77 -14.19 -15.34
N THR A 115 -2.25 -13.99 -14.11
CA THR A 115 -3.31 -14.80 -13.48
C THR A 115 -4.16 -13.98 -12.51
N THR A 116 -5.39 -14.40 -12.23
CA THR A 116 -6.30 -13.74 -11.29
C THR A 116 -5.82 -13.89 -9.84
N ILE A 117 -5.89 -12.82 -9.06
CA ILE A 117 -5.51 -12.79 -7.65
C ILE A 117 -6.75 -12.62 -6.78
N ARG A 118 -7.00 -13.57 -5.87
CA ARG A 118 -8.15 -13.51 -4.95
C ARG A 118 -7.77 -13.40 -3.49
N LYS A 119 -6.55 -13.75 -3.09
CA LYS A 119 -6.13 -13.82 -1.68
C LYS A 119 -4.97 -12.87 -1.42
N ALA A 120 -5.01 -12.21 -0.26
CA ALA A 120 -3.95 -11.32 0.15
C ALA A 120 -3.70 -11.36 1.67
N VAL A 121 -2.43 -11.22 2.04
CA VAL A 121 -2.02 -10.74 3.36
C VAL A 121 -1.90 -9.22 3.27
N ILE A 122 -2.59 -8.48 4.14
CA ILE A 122 -2.58 -7.01 4.13
C ILE A 122 -1.96 -6.52 5.45
N THR A 123 -1.04 -5.56 5.37
CA THR A 123 -0.40 -5.01 6.56
C THR A 123 -1.24 -3.93 7.26
N VAL A 124 -1.03 -3.80 8.56
CA VAL A 124 -1.57 -2.73 9.42
C VAL A 124 -0.53 -2.29 10.44
N PRO A 125 -0.57 -1.03 10.91
CA PRO A 125 0.27 -0.59 12.02
C PRO A 125 0.04 -1.47 13.25
N ALA A 126 1.10 -1.76 14.01
CA ALA A 126 0.99 -2.64 15.17
C ALA A 126 0.00 -2.08 16.21
N TYR A 127 -0.02 -0.76 16.37
CA TYR A 127 -0.88 -0.05 17.30
C TYR A 127 -2.31 0.20 16.80
N PHE A 128 -2.73 -0.36 15.66
CA PHE A 128 -4.12 -0.28 15.21
C PHE A 128 -5.07 -1.01 16.17
N ASN A 129 -6.16 -0.33 16.51
CA ASN A 129 -7.27 -0.89 17.29
C ASN A 129 -8.19 -1.78 16.43
N ASP A 130 -9.17 -2.40 17.07
CA ASP A 130 -10.08 -3.34 16.42
C ASP A 130 -10.92 -2.69 15.30
N ASN A 131 -11.34 -1.43 15.48
CA ASN A 131 -12.08 -0.69 14.45
C ASN A 131 -11.25 -0.46 13.19
N GLN A 132 -9.98 -0.10 13.35
CA GLN A 132 -9.07 0.13 12.24
C GLN A 132 -8.71 -1.17 11.52
N ARG A 133 -8.42 -2.25 12.26
CA ARG A 133 -8.14 -3.58 11.70
C ARG A 133 -9.32 -4.10 10.87
N GLN A 134 -10.52 -4.01 11.43
CA GLN A 134 -11.72 -4.45 10.71
C GLN A 134 -11.98 -3.59 9.47
N ALA A 135 -11.81 -2.27 9.56
CA ALA A 135 -11.96 -1.38 8.40
C ALA A 135 -10.99 -1.73 7.26
N THR A 136 -9.74 -2.09 7.57
CA THR A 136 -8.76 -2.55 6.57
C THR A 136 -9.17 -3.88 5.95
N LYS A 137 -9.69 -4.82 6.75
CA LYS A 137 -10.23 -6.08 6.24
C LYS A 137 -11.44 -5.87 5.32
N ASP A 138 -12.34 -4.96 5.69
CA ASP A 138 -13.50 -4.60 4.88
C ASP A 138 -13.06 -3.96 3.56
N ALA A 139 -12.03 -3.09 3.56
CA ALA A 139 -11.46 -2.52 2.34
C ALA A 139 -10.91 -3.60 1.38
N GLY A 140 -10.22 -4.61 1.91
CA GLY A 140 -9.79 -5.77 1.10
C GLY A 140 -10.97 -6.54 0.51
N THR A 141 -12.02 -6.74 1.30
CA THR A 141 -13.25 -7.40 0.84
C THR A 141 -13.95 -6.63 -0.28
N ILE A 142 -14.08 -5.30 -0.14
CA ILE A 142 -14.65 -4.41 -1.16
C ILE A 142 -13.80 -4.45 -2.44
N ALA A 143 -12.47 -4.57 -2.32
CA ALA A 143 -11.55 -4.70 -3.45
C ALA A 143 -11.60 -6.08 -4.14
N GLY A 144 -12.42 -7.01 -3.65
CA GLY A 144 -12.52 -8.37 -4.18
C GLY A 144 -11.30 -9.22 -3.83
N LEU A 145 -10.72 -9.00 -2.66
CA LEU A 145 -9.66 -9.81 -2.05
C LEU A 145 -10.19 -10.49 -0.77
N GLU A 146 -9.99 -11.79 -0.68
CA GLU A 146 -10.06 -12.55 0.56
C GLU A 146 -8.80 -12.23 1.39
N VAL A 147 -8.99 -11.48 2.47
CA VAL A 147 -7.91 -11.13 3.40
C VAL A 147 -7.65 -12.32 4.33
N VAL A 148 -6.65 -13.13 3.97
CA VAL A 148 -6.32 -14.38 4.70
C VAL A 148 -5.64 -14.11 6.05
N ARG A 149 -4.96 -12.96 6.17
CA ARG A 149 -4.31 -12.50 7.40
C ARG A 149 -4.12 -10.99 7.36
N LEU A 150 -4.39 -10.32 8.48
CA LEU A 150 -3.83 -9.00 8.75
C LEU A 150 -2.49 -9.19 9.47
N LEU A 151 -1.43 -8.55 8.96
CA LEU A 151 -0.10 -8.66 9.52
C LEU A 151 0.35 -7.30 10.06
N ASN A 152 0.93 -7.29 11.26
CA ASN A 152 1.51 -6.06 11.80
C ASN A 152 2.75 -5.66 10.97
N GLU A 153 2.85 -4.39 10.58
CA GLU A 153 3.96 -3.83 9.79
C GLU A 153 5.35 -4.15 10.37
N PRO A 154 5.62 -3.94 11.67
CA PRO A 154 6.92 -4.27 12.22
C PRO A 154 7.20 -5.78 12.21
N THR A 155 6.18 -6.61 12.38
CA THR A 155 6.31 -8.08 12.26
C THR A 155 6.66 -8.48 10.82
N ALA A 156 6.07 -7.83 9.82
CA ALA A 156 6.41 -8.04 8.42
C ALA A 156 7.89 -7.69 8.15
N ALA A 157 8.35 -6.52 8.63
CA ALA A 157 9.74 -6.13 8.49
C ALA A 157 10.70 -7.10 9.20
N ALA A 158 10.31 -7.66 10.35
CA ALA A 158 11.08 -8.69 11.04
C ALA A 158 11.23 -9.97 10.21
N PHE A 159 10.19 -10.42 9.51
CA PHE A 159 10.31 -11.54 8.57
C PHE A 159 11.26 -11.23 7.41
N ALA A 160 11.16 -10.04 6.84
CA ALA A 160 12.07 -9.61 5.77
C ALA A 160 13.55 -9.61 6.23
N TYR A 161 13.80 -9.30 7.51
CA TYR A 161 15.14 -9.38 8.09
C TYR A 161 15.61 -10.80 8.42
N GLY A 162 14.74 -11.56 9.07
CA GLY A 162 15.11 -12.76 9.80
C GLY A 162 15.03 -14.05 8.98
N LEU A 163 14.46 -14.02 7.77
CA LEU A 163 14.25 -15.20 6.93
C LEU A 163 15.54 -16.00 6.66
N ASP A 164 16.68 -15.31 6.61
CA ASP A 164 18.00 -15.90 6.35
C ASP A 164 18.81 -16.11 7.64
N LYS A 165 18.22 -15.83 8.80
CA LYS A 165 18.85 -15.84 10.12
C LYS A 165 18.10 -16.70 11.14
N LEU A 166 17.30 -17.66 10.67
CA LEU A 166 16.35 -18.43 11.50
C LEU A 166 16.98 -19.16 12.68
N ASN A 167 18.27 -19.50 12.61
CA ASN A 167 19.00 -20.18 13.69
C ASN A 167 19.67 -19.25 14.69
N GLN A 168 19.55 -17.92 14.53
CA GLN A 168 20.14 -16.94 15.43
C GLN A 168 19.16 -16.58 16.54
N GLU A 169 19.70 -16.39 17.73
CA GLU A 169 19.01 -15.75 18.85
C GLU A 169 19.37 -14.27 18.84
N LEU A 170 18.37 -13.40 18.66
CA LEU A 170 18.58 -11.95 18.53
C LEU A 170 17.41 -11.20 19.14
N LYS A 171 17.70 -10.15 19.90
CA LYS A 171 16.75 -9.14 20.33
C LYS A 171 16.91 -7.91 19.48
N PHE A 172 15.82 -7.43 18.88
CA PHE A 172 15.89 -6.26 18.02
C PHE A 172 14.68 -5.36 18.17
N ILE A 173 14.92 -4.08 17.87
CA ILE A 173 13.87 -3.08 17.76
C ILE A 173 13.56 -2.88 16.28
N VAL A 174 12.30 -3.05 15.92
CA VAL A 174 11.77 -2.52 14.66
C VAL A 174 11.25 -1.12 14.93
N PHE A 175 11.91 -0.12 14.35
CA PHE A 175 11.53 1.28 14.40
C PHE A 175 10.90 1.65 13.06
N ASP A 176 9.57 1.56 13.01
CA ASP A 176 8.78 1.87 11.83
C ASP A 176 8.25 3.30 11.91
N PHE A 177 8.90 4.18 11.16
CA PHE A 177 8.53 5.58 11.10
C PHE A 177 8.01 5.93 9.71
N GLY A 178 6.71 5.70 9.52
CA GLY A 178 6.01 5.96 8.27
C GLY A 178 5.60 7.42 8.10
N ALA A 179 4.85 7.69 7.03
CA ALA A 179 4.31 9.04 6.80
C ALA A 179 3.21 9.43 7.80
N GLY A 180 2.48 8.44 8.32
CA GLY A 180 1.30 8.63 9.17
C GLY A 180 1.51 8.32 10.64
N THR A 181 2.34 7.33 10.91
CA THR A 181 2.38 6.59 12.16
C THR A 181 3.83 6.26 12.51
N LEU A 182 4.08 6.14 13.81
CA LEU A 182 5.28 5.57 14.39
C LEU A 182 4.88 4.28 15.13
N ASP A 183 5.52 3.16 14.81
CA ASP A 183 5.46 1.95 15.62
C ASP A 183 6.88 1.57 16.06
N VAL A 184 7.03 1.23 17.33
CA VAL A 184 8.26 0.72 17.92
C VAL A 184 7.96 -0.63 18.54
N THR A 185 8.54 -1.68 17.96
CA THR A 185 8.28 -3.06 18.40
C THR A 185 9.58 -3.72 18.83
N VAL A 186 9.60 -4.25 20.05
CA VAL A 186 10.71 -5.04 20.57
C VAL A 186 10.41 -6.50 20.28
N MET A 187 11.31 -7.16 19.57
CA MET A 187 11.16 -8.54 19.14
C MET A 187 12.35 -9.38 19.56
N GLU A 188 12.11 -10.68 19.69
CA GLU A 188 13.10 -11.68 20.00
C GLU A 188 12.96 -12.83 19.00
N MET A 189 14.05 -13.14 18.31
CA MET A 189 14.23 -14.42 17.62
C MET A 189 14.82 -15.40 18.63
N LEU A 190 14.19 -16.55 18.80
CA LEU A 190 14.59 -17.59 19.76
C LEU A 190 15.41 -18.72 19.12
N GLY A 191 15.88 -18.52 17.89
CA GLY A 191 16.40 -19.61 17.05
C GLY A 191 15.28 -20.52 16.52
N GLY A 192 15.65 -21.46 15.64
CA GLY A 192 14.73 -22.43 15.05
C GLY A 192 13.53 -21.82 14.31
N GLY A 193 13.64 -20.60 13.80
CA GLY A 193 12.57 -19.92 13.05
C GLY A 193 11.45 -19.31 13.90
N VAL A 194 11.62 -19.21 15.22
CA VAL A 194 10.61 -18.62 16.12
C VAL A 194 10.83 -17.12 16.29
N PHE A 195 9.85 -16.32 15.86
CA PHE A 195 9.78 -14.88 16.03
C PHE A 195 8.75 -14.54 17.12
N LYS A 196 9.17 -13.83 18.15
CA LYS A 196 8.31 -13.43 19.26
C LYS A 196 8.31 -11.92 19.41
N VAL A 197 7.12 -11.32 19.40
CA VAL A 197 6.94 -9.93 19.81
C VAL A 197 6.93 -9.89 21.34
N LEU A 198 7.83 -9.10 21.93
CA LEU A 198 7.89 -8.89 23.38
C LEU A 198 7.00 -7.72 23.80
N SER A 199 7.03 -6.64 23.04
CA SER A 199 6.21 -5.46 23.27
C SER A 199 6.07 -4.63 22.00
N THR A 200 5.01 -3.83 21.94
CA THR A 200 4.84 -2.80 20.92
C THR A 200 4.27 -1.53 21.52
N SER A 201 4.72 -0.39 21.02
CA SER A 201 4.22 0.93 21.37
C SER A 201 4.29 1.83 20.14
N GLY A 202 3.51 2.91 20.09
CA GLY A 202 3.51 3.78 18.91
C GLY A 202 2.77 5.08 19.11
N ASP A 203 2.72 5.85 18.03
CA ASP A 203 1.91 7.06 17.89
C ASP A 203 1.28 7.06 16.48
N THR A 204 -0.05 6.96 16.43
CA THR A 204 -0.81 6.89 15.17
C THR A 204 -0.97 8.25 14.48
N GLN A 205 -0.42 9.32 15.06
CA GLN A 205 -0.44 10.70 14.55
C GLN A 205 0.95 11.33 14.64
N LEU A 206 1.96 10.59 14.18
CA LEU A 206 3.35 11.01 14.14
C LEU A 206 4.03 10.38 12.92
N GLY A 207 4.50 11.20 11.97
CA GLY A 207 5.14 10.67 10.78
C GLY A 207 5.73 11.72 9.84
N GLY A 208 6.15 11.25 8.66
CA GLY A 208 6.67 12.10 7.59
C GLY A 208 5.73 13.23 7.14
N THR A 209 4.41 13.07 7.24
CA THR A 209 3.45 14.15 6.94
C THR A 209 3.57 15.31 7.91
N ASP A 210 3.89 15.05 9.18
CA ASP A 210 4.07 16.10 10.18
C ASP A 210 5.36 16.88 9.91
N MET A 211 6.39 16.19 9.39
CA MET A 211 7.63 16.82 8.91
C MET A 211 7.39 17.68 7.66
N ASP A 212 6.58 17.19 6.71
CA ASP A 212 6.18 17.98 5.54
C ASP A 212 5.44 19.24 5.98
N ASN A 213 4.51 19.13 6.92
CA ASN A 213 3.74 20.26 7.43
C ASN A 213 4.62 21.28 8.16
N ALA A 214 5.64 20.85 8.91
CA ALA A 214 6.61 21.76 9.53
C ALA A 214 7.36 22.58 8.47
N LEU A 215 7.82 21.92 7.40
CA LEU A 215 8.49 22.58 6.29
C LEU A 215 7.55 23.51 5.50
N ILE A 216 6.32 23.06 5.18
CA ILE A 216 5.29 23.88 4.52
C ILE A 216 5.01 25.13 5.34
N ASN A 217 4.82 25.00 6.65
CA ASN A 217 4.53 26.14 7.53
C ASN A 217 5.68 27.16 7.50
N TYR A 218 6.93 26.69 7.57
CA TYR A 218 8.08 27.57 7.40
C TYR A 218 8.05 28.31 6.06
N ILE A 219 7.84 27.59 4.95
CA ILE A 219 7.82 28.20 3.61
C ILE A 219 6.70 29.23 3.47
N VAL A 220 5.49 28.93 3.96
CA VAL A 220 4.37 29.87 3.92
C VAL A 220 4.67 31.13 4.73
N GLU A 221 5.21 30.99 5.94
CA GLU A 221 5.54 32.15 6.77
C GLU A 221 6.62 33.04 6.13
N GLU A 222 7.67 32.45 5.55
CA GLU A 222 8.69 33.21 4.84
C GLU A 222 8.14 33.89 3.58
N PHE A 223 7.33 33.18 2.77
CA PHE A 223 6.69 33.77 1.59
C PHE A 223 5.75 34.93 1.97
N LYS A 224 5.01 34.78 3.07
CA LYS A 224 4.13 35.83 3.59
C LYS A 224 4.92 37.03 4.10
N LYS A 225 6.06 36.83 4.76
CA LYS A 225 6.95 37.93 5.18
C LYS A 225 7.50 38.69 3.98
N GLU A 226 7.87 38.00 2.90
CA GLU A 226 8.46 38.60 1.71
C GLU A 226 7.42 39.32 0.83
N THR A 227 6.24 38.72 0.65
CA THR A 227 5.25 39.17 -0.34
C THR A 227 3.99 39.79 0.27
N GLY A 228 3.75 39.59 1.56
CA GLY A 228 2.49 39.92 2.24
C GLY A 228 1.35 38.95 1.98
N ILE A 229 1.53 37.91 1.16
CA ILE A 229 0.47 36.98 0.73
C ILE A 229 0.50 35.69 1.55
N ASP A 230 -0.65 35.29 2.10
CA ASP A 230 -0.80 34.01 2.80
C ASP A 230 -1.32 32.92 1.84
N LEU A 231 -0.44 32.01 1.43
CA LEU A 231 -0.77 30.93 0.50
C LEU A 231 -1.82 29.95 1.04
N ARG A 232 -2.07 29.90 2.35
CA ARG A 232 -3.05 28.97 2.96
C ARG A 232 -4.47 29.19 2.46
N ASN A 233 -4.76 30.37 1.94
CA ASN A 233 -6.06 30.72 1.38
C ASN A 233 -6.26 30.20 -0.05
N ASP A 234 -5.22 29.71 -0.71
CA ASP A 234 -5.25 29.18 -2.07
C ASP A 234 -4.98 27.65 -2.04
N LYS A 235 -6.04 26.86 -2.26
CA LYS A 235 -5.96 25.40 -2.24
C LYS A 235 -5.02 24.85 -3.31
N MET A 236 -4.99 25.47 -4.50
CA MET A 236 -4.13 25.03 -5.61
C MET A 236 -2.67 25.32 -5.29
N ALA A 237 -2.37 26.52 -4.77
CA ALA A 237 -1.03 26.88 -4.34
C ALA A 237 -0.54 25.95 -3.21
N MET A 238 -1.38 25.68 -2.22
CA MET A 238 -1.03 24.77 -1.11
C MET A 238 -0.75 23.35 -1.57
N GLN A 239 -1.47 22.84 -2.57
CA GLN A 239 -1.20 21.50 -3.10
C GLN A 239 0.14 21.44 -3.83
N ARG A 240 0.44 22.44 -4.68
CA ARG A 240 1.75 22.56 -5.35
C ARG A 240 2.89 22.69 -4.34
N LEU A 241 2.69 23.50 -3.30
CA LEU A 241 3.65 23.69 -2.22
C LEU A 241 3.90 22.39 -1.44
N ARG A 242 2.85 21.61 -1.16
CA ARG A 242 2.97 20.33 -0.46
C ARG A 242 3.85 19.34 -1.22
N GLU A 243 3.63 19.20 -2.53
CA GLU A 243 4.44 18.32 -3.38
C GLU A 243 5.89 18.79 -3.44
N ALA A 244 6.12 20.09 -3.56
CA ALA A 244 7.47 20.66 -3.59
C ALA A 244 8.20 20.51 -2.25
N ALA A 245 7.50 20.71 -1.13
CA ALA A 245 8.06 20.55 0.21
C ALA A 245 8.42 19.09 0.51
N GLU A 246 7.54 18.14 0.17
CA GLU A 246 7.84 16.71 0.30
C GLU A 246 9.07 16.32 -0.54
N LYS A 247 9.13 16.80 -1.79
CA LYS A 247 10.29 16.56 -2.67
C LYS A 247 11.58 17.15 -2.08
N ALA A 248 11.54 18.39 -1.60
CA ALA A 248 12.69 19.04 -0.97
C ALA A 248 13.16 18.28 0.28
N LYS A 249 12.24 17.82 1.13
CA LYS A 249 12.54 16.98 2.30
C LYS A 249 13.25 15.68 1.89
N ILE A 250 12.77 15.02 0.84
CA ILE A 250 13.38 13.78 0.33
C ILE A 250 14.78 14.06 -0.23
N GLU A 251 14.94 15.09 -1.06
CA GLU A 251 16.25 15.46 -1.64
C GLU A 251 17.28 15.77 -0.56
N LEU A 252 16.90 16.51 0.49
CA LEU A 252 17.76 16.84 1.62
C LEU A 252 18.21 15.62 2.45
N SER A 253 17.64 14.44 2.21
CA SER A 253 18.16 13.19 2.80
C SER A 253 19.47 12.73 2.16
N SER A 254 19.77 13.17 0.93
CA SER A 254 21.02 12.87 0.23
C SER A 254 21.87 14.12 -0.07
N THR A 255 21.25 15.29 -0.26
CA THR A 255 21.94 16.57 -0.53
C THR A 255 21.99 17.47 0.69
N ILE A 256 22.89 18.45 0.70
CA ILE A 256 23.04 19.44 1.79
C ILE A 256 22.09 20.63 1.59
N GLU A 257 21.76 20.94 0.35
CA GLU A 257 20.87 22.04 -0.05
C GLU A 257 19.96 21.60 -1.20
N THR A 258 18.77 22.17 -1.26
CA THR A 258 17.85 22.12 -2.40
C THR A 258 17.18 23.48 -2.59
N GLU A 259 16.56 23.69 -3.75
CA GLU A 259 15.80 24.88 -4.07
C GLU A 259 14.35 24.51 -4.41
N ILE A 260 13.42 25.11 -3.67
CA ILE A 260 12.00 25.07 -3.99
C ILE A 260 11.72 26.18 -4.98
N ASN A 261 11.38 25.81 -6.21
CA ASN A 261 11.07 26.74 -7.28
C ASN A 261 9.67 26.46 -7.84
N LEU A 262 8.71 27.31 -7.45
CA LEU A 262 7.32 27.28 -7.90
C LEU A 262 6.98 28.59 -8.62
N PRO A 263 7.15 28.65 -9.94
CA PRO A 263 6.76 29.82 -10.71
C PRO A 263 5.23 29.95 -10.76
N PHE A 264 4.73 31.18 -10.79
CA PHE A 264 3.29 31.47 -10.84
C PHE A 264 2.53 30.75 -9.72
N ILE A 265 3.04 30.81 -8.49
CA ILE A 265 2.42 30.14 -7.35
C ILE A 265 1.10 30.81 -6.95
N THR A 266 1.03 32.14 -7.11
CA THR A 266 -0.16 32.96 -6.89
C THR A 266 -0.03 34.28 -7.67
N ALA A 267 -0.98 35.20 -7.54
CA ALA A 267 -0.94 36.53 -8.14
C ALA A 267 -1.59 37.58 -7.24
N ASP A 268 -1.17 38.83 -7.36
CA ASP A 268 -1.78 40.00 -6.73
C ASP A 268 -2.03 41.13 -7.75
N GLN A 269 -2.39 42.32 -7.27
CA GLN A 269 -2.61 43.50 -8.13
C GLN A 269 -1.35 43.95 -8.91
N THR A 270 -0.17 43.55 -8.46
CA THR A 270 1.12 43.87 -9.11
C THR A 270 1.54 42.81 -10.13
N GLY A 271 0.83 41.68 -10.20
CA GLY A 271 1.06 40.61 -11.17
C GLY A 271 1.31 39.25 -10.53
N PRO A 272 1.81 38.27 -11.32
CA PRO A 272 2.11 36.93 -10.82
C PRO A 272 3.27 36.95 -9.82
N LYS A 273 3.19 36.05 -8.84
CA LYS A 273 4.23 35.81 -7.84
C LYS A 273 4.84 34.43 -8.03
N HIS A 274 6.13 34.33 -7.71
CA HIS A 274 6.91 33.11 -7.78
C HIS A 274 7.45 32.81 -6.39
N LEU A 275 7.55 31.53 -6.03
CA LEU A 275 8.27 31.11 -4.83
C LEU A 275 9.59 30.50 -5.27
N THR A 276 10.69 31.14 -4.91
CA THR A 276 12.05 30.60 -5.06
C THR A 276 12.72 30.65 -3.71
N MET A 277 12.97 29.48 -3.11
CA MET A 277 13.50 29.39 -1.75
C MET A 277 14.56 28.30 -1.67
N LYS A 278 15.78 28.68 -1.29
CA LYS A 278 16.84 27.73 -0.95
C LYS A 278 16.66 27.25 0.48
N ILE A 279 16.73 25.93 0.67
CA ILE A 279 16.63 25.30 1.98
C ILE A 279 17.78 24.32 2.11
N ASN A 280 18.52 24.43 3.21
CA ASN A 280 19.57 23.49 3.55
C ASN A 280 19.09 22.44 4.56
N ARG A 281 19.83 21.33 4.64
CA ARG A 281 19.53 20.20 5.54
C ARG A 281 19.47 20.65 6.99
N ALA A 282 20.37 21.53 7.43
CA ALA A 282 20.40 22.03 8.80
C ALA A 282 19.08 22.72 9.19
N LYS A 283 18.50 23.52 8.28
CA LYS A 283 17.20 24.16 8.52
C LYS A 283 16.07 23.14 8.58
N LEU A 284 16.05 22.15 7.68
CA LEU A 284 15.07 21.07 7.76
C LEU A 284 15.18 20.32 9.10
N GLU A 285 16.40 19.97 9.50
CA GLU A 285 16.71 19.28 10.76
C GLU A 285 16.21 20.08 11.98
N GLU A 286 16.43 21.40 12.00
CA GLU A 286 15.88 22.31 13.01
C GLU A 286 14.35 22.22 13.09
N LEU A 287 13.66 22.25 11.95
CA LEU A 287 12.19 22.23 11.88
C LEU A 287 11.59 20.90 12.32
N VAL A 288 12.26 19.78 12.05
CA VAL A 288 11.75 18.44 12.38
C VAL A 288 12.23 17.90 13.73
N ALA A 289 13.21 18.54 14.38
CA ALA A 289 13.73 18.08 15.67
C ALA A 289 12.64 17.86 16.74
N PRO A 290 11.65 18.77 16.93
CA PRO A 290 10.57 18.53 17.90
C PRO A 290 9.69 17.30 17.57
N ILE A 291 9.59 16.94 16.30
CA ILE A 291 8.84 15.77 15.84
C ILE A 291 9.61 14.49 16.16
N ILE A 292 10.93 14.50 15.92
CA ILE A 292 11.82 13.36 16.22
C ILE A 292 11.91 13.12 17.73
N GLU A 293 11.95 14.19 18.54
CA GLU A 293 11.96 14.08 20.00
C GLU A 293 10.76 13.33 20.57
N ARG A 294 9.58 13.43 19.93
CA ARG A 294 8.38 12.66 20.33
C ARG A 294 8.56 11.15 20.20
N CYS A 295 9.52 10.68 19.39
CA CYS A 295 9.79 9.25 19.23
C CYS A 295 10.38 8.60 20.49
N LYS A 296 10.97 9.37 21.41
CA LYS A 296 11.59 8.83 22.65
C LYS A 296 10.58 8.10 23.53
N GLY A 297 9.39 8.66 23.71
CA GLY A 297 8.34 8.09 24.57
C GLY A 297 7.95 6.66 24.16
N PRO A 298 7.57 6.43 22.89
CA PRO A 298 7.28 5.08 22.40
C PRO A 298 8.46 4.11 22.51
N ILE A 299 9.70 4.56 22.28
CA ILE A 299 10.90 3.71 22.44
C ILE A 299 11.05 3.26 23.90
N ASP A 300 11.02 4.20 24.85
CA ASP A 300 11.18 3.91 26.28
C ASP A 300 10.04 3.03 26.79
N GLN A 301 8.82 3.27 26.32
CA GLN A 301 7.66 2.48 26.70
C GLN A 301 7.77 1.04 26.20
N ALA A 302 8.18 0.82 24.94
CA ALA A 302 8.35 -0.51 24.39
C ALA A 302 9.46 -1.29 25.13
N LEU A 303 10.61 -0.66 25.39
CA LEU A 303 11.69 -1.27 26.18
C LEU A 303 11.26 -1.63 27.60
N SER A 304 10.56 -0.70 28.28
CA SER A 304 10.06 -0.91 29.63
C SER A 304 9.07 -2.08 29.69
N ASP A 305 8.15 -2.17 28.73
CA ASP A 305 7.17 -3.27 28.65
C ASP A 305 7.82 -4.62 28.34
N ALA A 306 8.87 -4.63 27.51
CA ALA A 306 9.69 -5.81 27.24
C ALA A 306 10.57 -6.20 28.44
N LYS A 307 10.67 -5.33 29.45
CA LYS A 307 11.61 -5.47 30.59
C LYS A 307 13.06 -5.58 30.14
N LEU A 308 13.41 -4.83 29.09
CA LEU A 308 14.75 -4.78 28.53
C LEU A 308 15.31 -3.37 28.67
N ARG A 309 16.64 -3.29 28.75
CA ARG A 309 17.38 -2.04 28.64
C ARG A 309 17.93 -1.92 27.22
N LYS A 310 18.41 -0.73 26.88
CA LYS A 310 18.99 -0.42 25.57
C LYS A 310 20.18 -1.32 25.25
N GLU A 311 20.97 -1.68 26.26
CA GLU A 311 22.15 -2.53 26.13
C GLU A 311 21.81 -4.00 25.86
N ASP A 312 20.54 -4.40 26.07
CA ASP A 312 20.07 -5.75 25.82
C ASP A 312 19.57 -5.94 24.36
N ILE A 313 19.68 -4.90 23.52
CA ILE A 313 19.26 -4.90 22.11
C ILE A 313 20.45 -5.15 21.19
N ASP A 314 20.35 -6.16 20.33
CA ASP A 314 21.42 -6.55 19.40
C ASP A 314 21.36 -5.76 18.09
N LYS A 315 20.14 -5.47 17.60
CA LYS A 315 19.91 -4.86 16.29
C LYS A 315 18.77 -3.86 16.31
N VAL A 316 18.87 -2.87 15.41
CA VAL A 316 17.79 -1.94 15.11
C VAL A 316 17.46 -2.01 13.62
N ILE A 317 16.20 -2.27 13.31
CA ILE A 317 15.68 -2.34 11.95
C ILE A 317 14.87 -1.07 11.71
N LEU A 318 15.26 -0.28 10.71
CA LEU A 318 14.56 0.93 10.31
C LEU A 318 13.55 0.60 9.20
N VAL A 319 12.33 1.09 9.36
CA VAL A 319 11.23 0.90 8.42
C VAL A 319 10.56 2.25 8.15
N GLY A 320 10.08 2.46 6.93
CA GLY A 320 9.37 3.68 6.53
C GLY A 320 10.29 4.79 5.99
N GLY A 321 9.79 5.53 5.01
CA GLY A 321 10.55 6.55 4.27
C GLY A 321 11.28 7.61 5.12
N PRO A 322 10.65 8.20 6.15
CA PRO A 322 11.31 9.12 7.09
C PRO A 322 12.62 8.61 7.71
N THR A 323 12.79 7.30 7.86
CA THR A 323 14.05 6.72 8.38
C THR A 323 15.23 6.84 7.42
N ARG A 324 15.02 7.28 6.18
CA ARG A 324 16.10 7.66 5.24
C ARG A 324 16.75 9.00 5.60
N MET A 325 16.11 9.84 6.43
CA MET A 325 16.67 11.12 6.85
C MET A 325 17.88 10.91 7.77
N PRO A 326 19.04 11.55 7.50
CA PRO A 326 20.24 11.40 8.33
C PRO A 326 20.01 11.70 9.81
N ILE A 327 19.24 12.75 10.13
CA ILE A 327 18.89 13.10 11.52
C ILE A 327 18.09 12.01 12.23
N VAL A 328 17.21 11.29 11.52
CA VAL A 328 16.42 10.20 12.12
C VAL A 328 17.31 9.01 12.40
N GLN A 329 18.18 8.62 11.45
CA GLN A 329 19.13 7.52 11.65
C GLN A 329 20.08 7.81 12.81
N LYS A 330 20.62 9.03 12.85
CA LYS A 330 21.50 9.49 13.91
C LYS A 330 20.80 9.49 15.26
N PHE A 331 19.58 10.03 15.32
CA PHE A 331 18.77 10.02 16.54
C PHE A 331 18.56 8.59 17.07
N VAL A 332 18.16 7.65 16.20
CA VAL A 332 17.92 6.26 16.61
C VAL A 332 19.22 5.59 17.08
N GLU A 333 20.33 5.78 16.35
CA GLU A 333 21.64 5.24 16.71
C GLU A 333 22.14 5.79 18.05
N GLU A 334 22.04 7.10 18.28
CA GLU A 334 22.46 7.74 19.53
C GLU A 334 21.53 7.41 20.70
N TYR A 335 20.21 7.34 20.45
CA TYR A 335 19.24 7.13 21.51
C TYR A 335 19.19 5.69 21.99
N ILE A 336 19.33 4.71 21.09
CA ILE A 336 19.33 3.28 21.43
C ILE A 336 20.76 2.80 21.71
N GLY A 337 21.79 3.43 21.14
CA GLY A 337 23.18 3.00 21.28
C GLY A 337 23.57 1.85 20.34
N VAL A 338 22.71 1.51 19.38
CA VAL A 338 22.91 0.41 18.44
C VAL A 338 22.80 0.96 17.02
N LYS A 339 23.80 0.63 16.20
CA LYS A 339 23.84 1.05 14.80
C LYS A 339 22.69 0.38 14.01
N PRO A 340 21.87 1.16 13.27
CA PRO A 340 20.84 0.60 12.43
C PRO A 340 21.37 -0.35 11.34
N GLU A 341 20.61 -1.40 11.10
CA GLU A 341 20.86 -2.39 10.05
C GLU A 341 20.67 -1.77 8.65
N ARG A 342 21.51 -2.16 7.68
CA ARG A 342 21.50 -1.59 6.31
C ARG A 342 21.16 -2.61 5.22
N GLY A 343 20.90 -3.87 5.59
CA GLY A 343 20.58 -4.96 4.66
C GLY A 343 19.13 -5.03 4.18
N ILE A 344 18.28 -4.05 4.53
CA ILE A 344 16.85 -4.05 4.24
C ILE A 344 16.47 -2.70 3.66
N ASP A 345 15.67 -2.70 2.58
CA ASP A 345 15.06 -1.46 2.13
C ASP A 345 13.86 -1.08 3.03
N PRO A 346 13.92 0.06 3.74
CA PRO A 346 12.84 0.51 4.63
C PRO A 346 11.51 0.76 3.91
N MET A 347 11.51 0.89 2.57
CA MET A 347 10.32 1.13 1.74
C MET A 347 9.68 -0.16 1.20
N GLU A 348 10.40 -1.29 1.18
CA GLU A 348 9.92 -2.53 0.54
C GLU A 348 9.77 -3.70 1.53
N CYS A 349 10.40 -3.60 2.71
CA CYS A 349 10.47 -4.70 3.67
C CYS A 349 9.12 -5.14 4.25
N VAL A 350 8.17 -4.21 4.40
CA VAL A 350 6.83 -4.51 4.91
C VAL A 350 6.06 -5.37 3.91
N ALA A 351 6.03 -4.97 2.63
CA ALA A 351 5.41 -5.78 1.57
C ALA A 351 6.11 -7.13 1.40
N THR A 352 7.45 -7.13 1.48
CA THR A 352 8.27 -8.35 1.43
C THR A 352 7.89 -9.31 2.55
N GLY A 353 7.80 -8.82 3.79
CA GLY A 353 7.36 -9.59 4.96
C GLY A 353 5.95 -10.14 4.84
N ALA A 354 5.02 -9.36 4.30
CA ALA A 354 3.66 -9.80 4.03
C ALA A 354 3.63 -10.95 3.00
N ALA A 355 4.50 -10.91 1.99
CA ALA A 355 4.63 -12.00 1.01
C ALA A 355 5.26 -13.26 1.62
N ILE A 356 6.21 -13.12 2.57
CA ILE A 356 6.72 -14.24 3.36
C ILE A 356 5.60 -14.88 4.16
N GLN A 357 4.78 -14.07 4.85
CA GLN A 357 3.62 -14.58 5.59
C GLN A 357 2.60 -15.28 4.68
N ALA A 358 2.39 -14.76 3.48
CA ALA A 358 1.56 -15.38 2.45
C ALA A 358 2.12 -16.74 2.00
N ALA A 359 3.45 -16.84 1.85
CA ALA A 359 4.15 -18.07 1.51
C ALA A 359 4.09 -19.12 2.64
N ILE A 360 4.15 -18.69 3.90
CA ILE A 360 3.95 -19.57 5.06
C ILE A 360 2.52 -20.16 5.05
N ILE A 361 1.50 -19.30 4.86
CA ILE A 361 0.09 -19.73 4.85
C ILE A 361 -0.23 -20.67 3.68
N SER A 362 0.31 -20.40 2.49
CA SER A 362 0.14 -21.24 1.31
C SER A 362 0.97 -22.53 1.37
N GLY A 363 1.92 -22.62 2.31
CA GLY A 363 2.81 -23.77 2.47
C GLY A 363 3.93 -23.83 1.44
N GLU A 364 4.27 -22.72 0.78
CA GLU A 364 5.44 -22.59 -0.08
C GLU A 364 6.76 -22.58 0.73
N LEU A 365 6.69 -22.33 2.05
CA LEU A 365 7.84 -22.32 2.98
C LEU A 365 7.78 -23.40 4.06
N LYS A 366 7.17 -24.56 3.78
CA LYS A 366 7.04 -25.65 4.77
C LYS A 366 8.37 -26.14 5.34
N ASP A 367 9.46 -26.02 4.58
CA ASP A 367 10.78 -26.50 5.01
C ASP A 367 11.49 -25.54 6.00
N LYS A 368 10.90 -24.37 6.31
CA LYS A 368 11.53 -23.33 7.14
C LYS A 368 10.98 -23.21 8.57
N ASP A 369 10.04 -24.05 9.00
CA ASP A 369 9.45 -24.09 10.36
C ASP A 369 9.33 -22.71 11.04
N ILE A 370 8.73 -21.75 10.34
CA ILE A 370 8.61 -20.37 10.82
C ILE A 370 7.40 -20.25 11.73
N LEU A 371 7.62 -19.86 12.98
CA LEU A 371 6.56 -19.61 13.96
C LEU A 371 6.56 -18.14 14.40
N LEU A 372 5.38 -17.51 14.38
CA LEU A 372 5.18 -16.16 14.88
C LEU A 372 4.31 -16.17 16.13
N LEU A 373 4.83 -15.55 17.19
CA LEU A 373 4.13 -15.26 18.44
C LEU A 373 3.94 -13.74 18.53
N ASP A 374 2.80 -13.25 18.05
CA ASP A 374 2.43 -11.83 18.10
C ASP A 374 1.72 -11.49 19.44
N VAL A 375 1.41 -10.22 19.69
CA VAL A 375 0.78 -9.74 20.93
C VAL A 375 -0.39 -8.79 20.66
N THR A 376 -1.27 -8.61 21.65
CA THR A 376 -2.26 -7.50 21.63
C THR A 376 -1.62 -6.19 22.09
N PRO A 377 -1.77 -5.05 21.38
CA PRO A 377 -1.09 -3.80 21.71
C PRO A 377 -1.70 -3.04 22.91
N LEU A 378 -2.95 -3.35 23.28
CA LEU A 378 -3.70 -2.64 24.30
C LEU A 378 -4.39 -3.62 25.25
N SER A 379 -4.50 -3.22 26.52
CA SER A 379 -5.20 -4.01 27.52
C SER A 379 -6.69 -4.04 27.24
N LEU A 380 -7.30 -5.19 27.55
CA LEU A 380 -8.72 -5.47 27.36
C LEU A 380 -9.35 -5.82 28.70
N GLY A 381 -10.56 -5.31 28.90
CA GLY A 381 -11.25 -5.47 30.17
C GLY A 381 -12.69 -5.01 30.11
N VAL A 382 -13.28 -4.87 31.30
CA VAL A 382 -14.68 -4.48 31.47
C VAL A 382 -14.84 -3.31 32.42
N GLU A 383 -15.92 -2.55 32.27
CA GLU A 383 -16.35 -1.57 33.26
C GLU A 383 -16.92 -2.28 34.50
N THR A 384 -16.44 -1.89 35.68
CA THR A 384 -16.98 -2.35 36.97
C THR A 384 -17.57 -1.18 37.76
N VAL A 385 -18.23 -1.49 38.88
CA VAL A 385 -18.90 -0.51 39.75
C VAL A 385 -17.96 0.65 40.09
N GLY A 386 -18.46 1.88 39.94
CA GLY A 386 -17.66 3.11 40.10
C GLY A 386 -17.03 3.63 38.81
N GLY A 387 -17.36 3.04 37.65
CA GLY A 387 -16.83 3.47 36.35
C GLY A 387 -15.36 3.09 36.17
N ILE A 388 -14.90 2.05 36.85
CA ILE A 388 -13.49 1.62 36.86
C ILE A 388 -13.27 0.66 35.69
N PHE A 389 -12.16 0.83 34.97
CA PHE A 389 -11.71 -0.13 33.97
C PHE A 389 -10.93 -1.26 34.65
N THR A 390 -11.50 -2.47 34.65
CA THR A 390 -10.86 -3.67 35.19
C THR A 390 -10.29 -4.52 34.06
N LYS A 391 -8.96 -4.55 33.97
CA LYS A 391 -8.23 -5.32 32.97
C LYS A 391 -8.35 -6.82 33.22
N ILE A 392 -8.51 -7.60 32.15
CA ILE A 392 -8.54 -9.07 32.15
C ILE A 392 -7.36 -9.60 31.34
N ILE A 393 -7.08 -8.98 30.18
CA ILE A 393 -5.90 -9.22 29.37
C ILE A 393 -5.07 -7.94 29.36
N GLU A 394 -3.85 -8.00 29.86
CA GLU A 394 -2.90 -6.87 29.79
C GLU A 394 -2.36 -6.72 28.36
N ARG A 395 -1.98 -5.50 27.98
CA ARG A 395 -1.23 -5.24 26.75
C ARG A 395 0.03 -6.10 26.67
N ASN A 396 0.49 -6.35 25.45
CA ASN A 396 1.61 -7.23 25.12
C ASN A 396 1.41 -8.71 25.52
N THR A 397 0.19 -9.13 25.87
CA THR A 397 -0.12 -10.57 26.01
C THR A 397 -0.03 -11.24 24.64
N THR A 398 0.71 -12.33 24.54
CA THR A 398 0.84 -13.15 23.31
C THR A 398 -0.51 -13.66 22.84
N ILE A 399 -0.77 -13.59 21.53
CA ILE A 399 -1.98 -14.07 20.87
C ILE A 399 -1.68 -15.26 19.94
N PRO A 400 -2.63 -16.20 19.76
CA PRO A 400 -3.98 -16.24 20.33
C PRO A 400 -3.98 -16.51 21.84
N THR A 401 -4.98 -15.99 22.55
CA THR A 401 -5.09 -16.15 24.01
C THR A 401 -6.54 -16.17 24.48
N ARG A 402 -6.78 -16.85 25.60
CA ARG A 402 -8.09 -16.91 26.25
C ARG A 402 -7.92 -16.71 27.75
N LYS A 403 -8.63 -15.72 28.32
CA LYS A 403 -8.65 -15.45 29.76
C LYS A 403 -10.06 -15.25 30.26
N SER A 404 -10.33 -15.72 31.47
CA SER A 404 -11.64 -15.61 32.12
C SER A 404 -11.48 -14.99 33.50
N GLN A 405 -12.44 -14.18 33.90
CA GLN A 405 -12.50 -13.60 35.24
C GLN A 405 -13.94 -13.64 35.76
N ILE A 406 -14.09 -13.96 37.05
CA ILE A 406 -15.39 -14.04 37.72
C ILE A 406 -15.74 -12.67 38.32
N PHE A 407 -16.91 -12.18 37.96
CA PHE A 407 -17.56 -11.01 38.51
C PHE A 407 -18.85 -11.42 39.25
N THR A 408 -19.49 -10.45 39.90
CA THR A 408 -20.74 -10.67 40.63
C THR A 408 -21.69 -9.48 40.49
N THR A 409 -22.94 -9.64 40.94
CA THR A 409 -23.95 -8.58 40.88
C THR A 409 -23.65 -7.44 41.83
N ALA A 410 -23.98 -6.22 41.40
CA ALA A 410 -23.77 -4.98 42.14
C ALA A 410 -24.93 -4.64 43.09
N ALA A 411 -26.11 -5.22 42.86
CA ALA A 411 -27.33 -4.97 43.62
C ALA A 411 -28.09 -6.27 43.98
N ASP A 412 -28.87 -6.20 45.06
CA ASP A 412 -29.75 -7.31 45.47
C ASP A 412 -30.84 -7.53 44.42
N ASN A 413 -31.18 -8.80 44.18
CA ASN A 413 -32.19 -9.23 43.21
C ASN A 413 -31.93 -8.77 41.77
N GLN A 414 -30.67 -8.46 41.42
CA GLN A 414 -30.28 -8.08 40.06
C GLN A 414 -30.43 -9.27 39.10
N THR A 415 -31.37 -9.15 38.15
CA THR A 415 -31.71 -10.22 37.18
C THR A 415 -31.01 -10.10 35.83
N SER A 416 -30.24 -9.02 35.64
CA SER A 416 -29.45 -8.76 34.43
C SER A 416 -28.16 -8.02 34.78
N VAL A 417 -27.05 -8.36 34.10
CA VAL A 417 -25.76 -7.67 34.20
C VAL A 417 -25.38 -7.11 32.83
N GLU A 418 -25.07 -5.82 32.76
CA GLU A 418 -24.45 -5.20 31.58
C GLU A 418 -22.94 -5.48 31.61
N ILE A 419 -22.41 -6.00 30.51
CA ILE A 419 -20.98 -6.18 30.28
C ILE A 419 -20.56 -5.12 29.26
N HIS A 420 -19.87 -4.08 29.73
CA HIS A 420 -19.27 -3.06 28.87
C HIS A 420 -17.80 -3.39 28.66
N VAL A 421 -17.44 -3.74 27.43
CA VAL A 421 -16.10 -4.16 27.00
C VAL A 421 -15.31 -2.94 26.55
N LEU A 422 -14.08 -2.79 27.04
CA LEU A 422 -13.20 -1.66 26.73
C LEU A 422 -11.77 -2.09 26.38
N GLN A 423 -11.08 -1.20 25.67
CA GLN A 423 -9.67 -1.29 25.31
C GLN A 423 -8.92 -0.01 25.69
N GLY A 424 -7.80 -0.15 26.39
CA GLY A 424 -6.93 0.99 26.74
C GLY A 424 -6.16 0.80 28.04
N GLU A 425 -5.51 1.85 28.51
CA GLU A 425 -4.60 1.80 29.67
C GLU A 425 -5.03 2.73 30.81
N ARG A 426 -6.10 3.51 30.63
CA ARG A 426 -6.55 4.48 31.62
C ARG A 426 -7.36 3.79 32.72
N PRO A 427 -7.29 4.24 33.97
CA PRO A 427 -7.95 3.55 35.09
C PRO A 427 -9.49 3.68 35.07
N MET A 428 -10.02 4.73 34.44
CA MET A 428 -11.47 4.98 34.36
C MET A 428 -12.03 4.48 33.03
N ALA A 429 -13.21 3.86 33.04
CA ALA A 429 -13.84 3.31 31.85
C ALA A 429 -14.14 4.38 30.78
N ALA A 430 -14.62 5.55 31.18
CA ALA A 430 -14.95 6.66 30.27
C ALA A 430 -13.74 7.20 29.46
N ASP A 431 -12.53 6.89 29.92
CA ASP A 431 -11.26 7.37 29.38
C ASP A 431 -10.60 6.36 28.42
N ASN A 432 -11.25 5.22 28.19
CA ASN A 432 -10.79 4.16 27.30
C ASN A 432 -11.73 4.01 26.10
N ILE A 433 -11.32 3.20 25.13
CA ILE A 433 -12.11 2.95 23.92
C ILE A 433 -13.18 1.91 24.25
N SER A 434 -14.44 2.31 24.14
CA SER A 434 -15.57 1.38 24.22
C SER A 434 -15.62 0.50 22.98
N LEU A 435 -15.59 -0.82 23.18
CA LEU A 435 -15.65 -1.81 22.10
C LEU A 435 -17.08 -2.34 21.89
N GLY A 436 -17.87 -2.42 22.95
CA GLY A 436 -19.26 -2.89 22.87
C GLY A 436 -19.90 -3.11 24.24
N ARG A 437 -21.23 -3.26 24.24
CA ARG A 437 -22.02 -3.56 25.44
C ARG A 437 -23.00 -4.68 25.14
N PHE A 438 -23.18 -5.59 26.09
CA PHE A 438 -24.21 -6.62 26.00
C PHE A 438 -24.73 -6.97 27.38
N HIS A 439 -25.95 -7.50 27.43
CA HIS A 439 -26.63 -7.84 28.68
C HIS A 439 -26.72 -9.35 28.85
N LEU A 440 -26.23 -9.87 29.96
CA LEU A 440 -26.54 -11.23 30.42
C LEU A 440 -27.83 -11.17 31.24
N VAL A 441 -28.93 -11.62 30.63
CA VAL A 441 -30.28 -11.57 31.21
C VAL A 441 -30.71 -12.90 31.82
N GLY A 442 -31.66 -12.85 32.76
CA GLY A 442 -32.28 -14.03 33.32
C GLY A 442 -31.48 -14.68 34.45
N ILE A 443 -30.71 -13.87 35.18
CA ILE A 443 -30.05 -14.23 36.43
C ILE A 443 -31.14 -14.37 37.51
N PRO A 444 -31.18 -15.46 38.30
CA PRO A 444 -32.16 -15.61 39.38
C PRO A 444 -31.99 -14.51 40.45
N PRO A 445 -33.09 -13.98 41.02
CA PRO A 445 -33.00 -13.05 42.13
C PRO A 445 -32.22 -13.65 43.31
N ALA A 446 -31.11 -13.02 43.69
CA ALA A 446 -30.27 -13.40 44.81
C ALA A 446 -29.67 -12.14 45.46
N PRO A 447 -29.19 -12.23 46.72
CA PRO A 447 -28.41 -11.15 47.33
C PRO A 447 -27.20 -10.77 46.47
N ARG A 448 -26.80 -9.50 46.50
CA ARG A 448 -25.59 -9.02 45.83
C ARG A 448 -24.38 -9.87 46.23
N GLY A 449 -23.49 -10.16 45.29
CA GLY A 449 -22.32 -10.99 45.57
C GLY A 449 -22.53 -12.50 45.40
N VAL A 450 -23.78 -12.98 45.30
CA VAL A 450 -24.08 -14.42 45.18
C VAL A 450 -23.93 -14.95 43.74
N PRO A 451 -24.53 -14.31 42.70
CA PRO A 451 -24.34 -14.75 41.32
C PRO A 451 -22.88 -14.66 40.91
N LYS A 452 -22.37 -15.69 40.23
CA LYS A 452 -20.98 -15.75 39.74
C LYS A 452 -21.00 -15.68 38.22
N ILE A 453 -20.62 -14.52 37.69
CA ILE A 453 -20.63 -14.24 36.26
C ILE A 453 -19.20 -14.38 35.74
N GLU A 454 -18.90 -15.47 35.04
CA GLU A 454 -17.62 -15.66 34.37
C GLU A 454 -17.63 -14.89 33.04
N VAL A 455 -16.76 -13.90 32.92
CA VAL A 455 -16.54 -13.18 31.66
C VAL A 455 -15.25 -13.69 31.04
N THR A 456 -15.35 -14.17 29.80
CA THR A 456 -14.25 -14.76 29.04
C THR A 456 -13.92 -13.89 27.84
N PHE A 457 -12.65 -13.55 27.69
CA PHE A 457 -12.07 -12.86 26.54
C PHE A 457 -11.26 -13.89 25.74
N ASP A 458 -11.54 -13.97 24.44
CA ASP A 458 -10.86 -14.84 23.48
C ASP A 458 -10.35 -13.99 22.31
N ILE A 459 -9.04 -14.01 22.07
CA ILE A 459 -8.40 -13.27 20.98
C ILE A 459 -7.78 -14.29 20.03
N ASP A 460 -8.19 -14.24 18.75
CA ASP A 460 -7.66 -15.13 17.73
C ASP A 460 -6.29 -14.66 17.16
N ALA A 461 -5.72 -15.44 16.23
CA ALA A 461 -4.44 -15.14 15.60
C ALA A 461 -4.45 -13.89 14.67
N ASN A 462 -5.62 -13.32 14.38
CA ASN A 462 -5.77 -12.04 13.66
C ASN A 462 -5.93 -10.85 14.63
N GLY A 463 -5.94 -11.11 15.95
CA GLY A 463 -6.24 -10.11 16.96
C GLY A 463 -7.73 -9.81 17.10
N ILE A 464 -8.63 -10.66 16.59
CA ILE A 464 -10.08 -10.43 16.69
C ILE A 464 -10.59 -10.91 18.04
N LEU A 465 -11.22 -10.00 18.79
CA LEU A 465 -11.77 -10.26 20.11
C LEU A 465 -13.20 -10.84 20.06
N SER A 466 -13.41 -11.90 20.84
CA SER A 466 -14.74 -12.41 21.22
C SER A 466 -14.87 -12.38 22.74
N VAL A 467 -16.00 -11.88 23.24
CA VAL A 467 -16.27 -11.82 24.68
C VAL A 467 -17.55 -12.60 24.97
N SER A 468 -17.49 -13.52 25.93
CA SER A 468 -18.68 -14.18 26.47
C SER A 468 -18.82 -13.95 27.96
N ALA A 469 -20.06 -13.98 28.44
CA ALA A 469 -20.38 -13.92 29.86
C ALA A 469 -21.34 -15.07 30.19
N LYS A 470 -20.98 -15.86 31.21
CA LYS A 470 -21.73 -17.04 31.65
C LYS A 470 -22.04 -16.94 33.13
N ASP A 471 -23.30 -17.10 33.49
CA ASP A 471 -23.67 -17.33 34.89
C ASP A 471 -23.37 -18.78 35.25
N LEU A 472 -22.43 -18.99 36.16
CA LEU A 472 -22.01 -20.32 36.59
C LEU A 472 -23.09 -21.08 37.36
N GLY A 473 -24.07 -20.38 37.93
CA GLY A 473 -25.18 -20.99 38.67
C GLY A 473 -26.24 -21.59 37.74
N THR A 474 -26.64 -20.84 36.71
CA THR A 474 -27.70 -21.27 35.78
C THR A 474 -27.17 -21.88 34.48
N GLY A 475 -25.90 -21.68 34.16
CA GLY A 475 -25.31 -22.07 32.89
C GLY A 475 -25.72 -21.18 31.71
N LYS A 476 -26.55 -20.15 31.94
CA LYS A 476 -26.93 -19.19 30.89
C LYS A 476 -25.70 -18.42 30.44
N GLU A 477 -25.57 -18.30 29.13
CA GLU A 477 -24.46 -17.60 28.49
C GLU A 477 -25.02 -16.57 27.50
N GLN A 478 -24.33 -15.45 27.42
CA GLN A 478 -24.47 -14.49 26.33
C GLN A 478 -23.08 -14.16 25.81
N SER A 479 -22.94 -14.00 24.51
CA SER A 479 -21.67 -13.62 23.92
C SER A 479 -21.85 -12.52 22.89
N ILE A 480 -20.78 -11.75 22.71
CA ILE A 480 -20.63 -10.82 21.63
C ILE A 480 -19.31 -11.12 20.95
N LYS A 481 -19.36 -11.31 19.63
CA LYS A 481 -18.14 -11.16 18.84
C LYS A 481 -17.94 -9.65 18.69
N ILE A 482 -16.82 -9.13 19.18
CA ILE A 482 -16.51 -7.71 19.06
C ILE A 482 -16.16 -7.46 17.59
N THR A 483 -17.19 -7.23 16.80
CA THR A 483 -17.08 -6.60 15.51
C THR A 483 -17.06 -5.11 15.76
N ALA A 484 -16.07 -4.43 15.18
CA ALA A 484 -15.92 -2.98 15.23
C ALA A 484 -17.28 -2.24 15.29
N SER A 485 -17.50 -1.41 16.31
CA SER A 485 -18.75 -0.64 16.46
C SER A 485 -18.99 0.30 15.27
N LYS A 486 -17.92 0.64 14.55
CA LYS A 486 -17.92 1.43 13.31
C LYS A 486 -17.75 0.57 12.04
N ARG A 487 -18.04 -0.72 12.09
CA ARG A 487 -17.98 -1.62 10.93
C ARG A 487 -19.08 -1.28 9.92
N LEU A 488 -18.78 -1.49 8.65
CA LEU A 488 -19.80 -1.52 7.61
C LEU A 488 -20.69 -2.76 7.80
N SER A 489 -22.00 -2.59 7.65
CA SER A 489 -22.93 -3.73 7.61
C SER A 489 -22.60 -4.64 6.41
N PRO A 490 -22.90 -5.95 6.48
CA PRO A 490 -22.73 -6.85 5.33
C PRO A 490 -23.41 -6.33 4.06
N GLU A 491 -24.58 -5.70 4.21
CA GLU A 491 -25.34 -5.09 3.13
C GLU A 491 -24.60 -3.88 2.51
N GLU A 492 -23.98 -3.04 3.35
CA GLU A 492 -23.14 -1.94 2.86
C GLU A 492 -21.88 -2.46 2.17
N ILE A 493 -21.20 -3.48 2.72
CA ILE A 493 -20.02 -4.09 2.09
C ILE A 493 -20.39 -4.64 0.72
N GLU A 494 -21.50 -5.36 0.60
CA GLU A 494 -21.94 -5.94 -0.67
C GLU A 494 -22.35 -4.84 -1.67
N ARG A 495 -23.02 -3.77 -1.22
CA ARG A 495 -23.31 -2.60 -2.06
C ARG A 495 -22.01 -1.96 -2.57
N MET A 496 -21.06 -1.72 -1.68
CA MET A 496 -19.77 -1.10 -2.01
C MET A 496 -18.93 -1.99 -2.93
N LYS A 497 -18.98 -3.30 -2.75
CA LYS A 497 -18.33 -4.27 -3.63
C LYS A 497 -18.92 -4.21 -5.04
N LYS A 498 -20.26 -4.17 -5.16
CA LYS A 498 -20.93 -3.99 -6.47
C LYS A 498 -20.59 -2.65 -7.11
N GLU A 499 -20.56 -1.56 -6.35
CA GLU A 499 -20.11 -0.25 -6.84
C GLU A 499 -18.65 -0.32 -7.32
N ALA A 500 -17.76 -0.95 -6.56
CA ALA A 500 -16.35 -1.11 -6.91
C ALA A 500 -16.15 -1.99 -8.15
N GLU A 501 -17.00 -3.01 -8.35
CA GLU A 501 -17.04 -3.84 -9.57
C GLU A 501 -17.56 -3.03 -10.77
N MET A 502 -18.59 -2.18 -10.59
CA MET A 502 -19.07 -1.27 -11.62
C MET A 502 -17.98 -0.30 -12.08
N TYR A 503 -17.27 0.33 -11.13
CA TYR A 503 -16.16 1.23 -11.46
C TYR A 503 -15.00 0.50 -12.15
N ALA A 504 -14.69 -0.73 -11.74
CA ALA A 504 -13.68 -1.54 -12.42
C ALA A 504 -14.07 -1.84 -13.88
N GLU A 505 -15.35 -2.07 -14.15
CA GLU A 505 -15.86 -2.28 -15.50
C GLU A 505 -15.86 -1.00 -16.35
N GLU A 506 -16.20 0.14 -15.75
CA GLU A 506 -16.07 1.46 -16.40
C GLU A 506 -14.61 1.77 -16.77
N ASP A 507 -13.68 1.52 -15.84
CA ASP A 507 -12.24 1.65 -16.07
C ASP A 507 -11.76 0.75 -17.22
N ARG A 508 -12.25 -0.50 -17.27
CA ARG A 508 -11.93 -1.47 -18.32
C ARG A 508 -12.35 -0.96 -19.70
N LYS A 509 -13.58 -0.46 -19.84
CA LYS A 509 -14.10 0.11 -21.09
C LYS A 509 -13.32 1.35 -21.52
N LYS A 510 -12.97 2.24 -20.58
CA LYS A 510 -12.15 3.42 -20.87
C LYS A 510 -10.75 3.04 -21.35
N ARG A 511 -10.14 2.02 -20.73
CA ARG A 511 -8.84 1.48 -21.15
C ARG A 511 -8.91 0.89 -22.56
N GLU A 512 -9.91 0.04 -22.83
CA GLU A 512 -10.12 -0.54 -24.16
C GLU A 512 -10.25 0.55 -25.23
N LEU A 513 -11.02 1.59 -24.95
CA LEU A 513 -11.15 2.73 -25.86
C LEU A 513 -9.80 3.43 -26.10
N ALA A 514 -8.99 3.65 -25.05
CA ALA A 514 -7.68 4.26 -25.19
C ALA A 514 -6.70 3.39 -25.99
N GLU A 515 -6.71 2.06 -25.77
CA GLU A 515 -5.90 1.09 -26.53
C GLU A 515 -6.29 1.09 -28.01
N LEU A 516 -7.59 1.10 -28.33
CA LEU A 516 -8.09 1.21 -29.70
C LEU A 516 -7.65 2.50 -30.38
N LYS A 517 -7.66 3.63 -29.67
CA LYS A 517 -7.14 4.90 -30.22
C LYS A 517 -5.65 4.82 -30.53
N ASN A 518 -4.85 4.28 -29.61
CA ASN A 518 -3.41 4.11 -29.83
C ASN A 518 -3.12 3.17 -31.00
N GLN A 519 -3.89 2.08 -31.14
CA GLN A 519 -3.80 1.17 -32.28
C GLN A 519 -4.15 1.90 -33.59
N ALA A 520 -5.23 2.66 -33.60
CA ALA A 520 -5.67 3.43 -34.75
C ALA A 520 -4.62 4.49 -35.16
N ASP A 521 -4.09 5.27 -34.22
CA ASP A 521 -3.05 6.27 -34.48
C ASP A 521 -1.75 5.62 -35.00
N SER A 522 -1.34 4.49 -34.42
CA SER A 522 -0.16 3.74 -34.86
C SER A 522 -0.34 3.18 -36.27
N LEU A 523 -1.54 2.67 -36.59
CA LEU A 523 -1.90 2.17 -37.91
C LEU A 523 -1.92 3.31 -38.94
N ILE A 524 -2.57 4.44 -38.63
CA ILE A 524 -2.58 5.63 -39.48
C ILE A 524 -1.15 6.06 -39.80
N TYR A 525 -0.30 6.19 -38.77
CA TYR A 525 1.09 6.61 -38.96
C TYR A 525 1.86 5.64 -39.85
N THR A 526 1.72 4.34 -39.61
CA THR A 526 2.38 3.29 -40.40
C THR A 526 1.94 3.35 -41.85
N VAL A 527 0.62 3.38 -42.11
CA VAL A 527 0.07 3.44 -43.47
C VAL A 527 0.47 4.74 -44.17
N GLU A 528 0.41 5.90 -43.51
CA GLU A 528 0.83 7.19 -44.07
C GLU A 528 2.32 7.23 -44.41
N LYS A 529 3.17 6.62 -43.59
CA LYS A 529 4.60 6.50 -43.87
C LYS A 529 4.82 5.64 -45.10
N THR A 530 4.20 4.47 -45.16
CA THR A 530 4.35 3.57 -46.31
C THR A 530 3.76 4.16 -47.59
N LEU A 531 2.66 4.91 -47.51
CA LEU A 531 2.10 5.64 -48.65
C LEU A 531 3.06 6.70 -49.18
N ARG A 532 3.80 7.39 -48.30
CA ARG A 532 4.84 8.34 -48.72
C ARG A 532 6.02 7.66 -49.41
N GLU A 533 6.46 6.52 -48.90
CA GLU A 533 7.65 5.81 -49.39
C GLU A 533 7.37 4.99 -50.67
N HIS A 534 6.19 4.40 -50.78
CA HIS A 534 5.85 3.42 -51.82
C HIS A 534 4.59 3.75 -52.62
N GLY A 535 3.92 4.87 -52.32
CA GLY A 535 2.64 5.23 -52.92
C GLY A 535 2.70 5.35 -54.44
N SER A 536 3.83 5.77 -55.03
CA SER A 536 4.00 5.90 -56.49
C SER A 536 3.76 4.60 -57.28
N LYS A 537 3.75 3.45 -56.60
CA LYS A 537 3.51 2.11 -57.18
C LYS A 537 2.05 1.67 -57.20
N LEU A 538 1.18 2.44 -56.54
CA LEU A 538 -0.26 2.24 -56.55
C LEU A 538 -0.91 3.07 -57.66
N SER A 539 -2.09 2.64 -58.11
CA SER A 539 -2.97 3.48 -58.91
C SER A 539 -3.49 4.68 -58.10
N ASP A 540 -3.88 5.76 -58.79
CA ASP A 540 -4.45 6.93 -58.12
C ASP A 540 -5.77 6.60 -57.39
N ALA A 541 -6.53 5.63 -57.90
CA ALA A 541 -7.75 5.13 -57.24
C ALA A 541 -7.43 4.48 -55.89
N GLU A 542 -6.43 3.59 -55.83
CA GLU A 542 -6.01 2.92 -54.59
C GLU A 542 -5.40 3.91 -53.58
N ARG A 543 -4.62 4.91 -54.04
CA ARG A 543 -4.09 5.96 -53.14
C ARG A 543 -5.19 6.79 -52.51
N ASN A 544 -6.17 7.20 -53.31
CA ASN A 544 -7.28 8.02 -52.84
C ASN A 544 -8.15 7.26 -51.85
N GLU A 545 -8.42 5.97 -52.11
CA GLU A 545 -9.17 5.10 -51.18
C GLU A 545 -8.49 5.02 -49.81
N ILE A 546 -7.18 4.80 -49.77
CA ILE A 546 -6.44 4.68 -48.50
C ILE A 546 -6.37 6.03 -47.76
N GLN A 547 -6.16 7.15 -48.49
CA GLN A 547 -6.22 8.49 -47.89
C GLN A 547 -7.60 8.81 -47.31
N GLU A 548 -8.66 8.41 -47.98
CA GLU A 548 -10.03 8.55 -47.48
C GLU A 548 -10.22 7.73 -46.18
N LYS A 549 -9.79 6.46 -46.16
CA LYS A 549 -9.88 5.61 -44.96
C LYS A 549 -9.06 6.14 -43.79
N ILE A 550 -7.88 6.71 -44.04
CA ILE A 550 -7.11 7.43 -43.00
C ILE A 550 -7.92 8.61 -42.44
N GLY A 551 -8.51 9.43 -43.31
CA GLY A 551 -9.34 10.57 -42.91
C GLY A 551 -10.58 10.16 -42.11
N ASN A 552 -11.22 9.05 -42.50
CA ASN A 552 -12.37 8.50 -41.80
C ASN A 552 -12.00 7.95 -40.42
N LEU A 553 -10.90 7.20 -40.31
CA LEU A 553 -10.42 6.69 -39.02
C LEU A 553 -10.05 7.83 -38.07
N ARG A 554 -9.40 8.90 -38.55
CA ARG A 554 -9.14 10.12 -37.75
C ARG A 554 -10.42 10.72 -37.16
N LYS A 555 -11.47 10.86 -37.97
CA LYS A 555 -12.77 11.36 -37.50
C LYS A 555 -13.43 10.39 -36.51
N GLN A 556 -13.32 9.09 -36.74
CA GLN A 556 -13.89 8.07 -35.83
C GLN A 556 -13.20 8.08 -34.47
N ILE A 557 -11.87 8.31 -34.40
CA ILE A 557 -11.12 8.48 -33.14
C ILE A 557 -11.70 9.61 -32.27
N GLU A 558 -12.14 10.70 -32.87
CA GLU A 558 -12.73 11.86 -32.19
C GLU A 558 -14.11 11.54 -31.57
N THR A 559 -14.82 10.55 -32.10
CA THR A 559 -16.18 10.19 -31.63
C THR A 559 -16.21 9.48 -30.27
N ASN A 560 -15.07 8.99 -29.77
CA ASN A 560 -14.98 8.18 -28.54
C ASN A 560 -15.86 6.91 -28.55
N ASP A 561 -16.19 6.39 -29.73
CA ASP A 561 -17.02 5.21 -29.93
C ASP A 561 -16.15 4.01 -30.30
N ALA A 562 -16.00 3.06 -29.38
CA ALA A 562 -15.11 1.91 -29.53
C ALA A 562 -15.46 1.04 -30.75
N GLU A 563 -16.75 0.86 -31.07
CA GLU A 563 -17.16 0.06 -32.22
C GLU A 563 -16.80 0.75 -33.54
N LYS A 564 -17.02 2.07 -33.63
CA LYS A 564 -16.65 2.82 -34.84
C LYS A 564 -15.15 2.85 -35.07
N ILE A 565 -14.36 3.00 -34.01
CA ILE A 565 -12.89 2.97 -34.11
C ILE A 565 -12.44 1.59 -34.56
N ARG A 566 -13.00 0.52 -33.99
CA ARG A 566 -12.69 -0.86 -34.39
C ARG A 566 -13.02 -1.14 -35.86
N GLN A 567 -14.19 -0.69 -36.31
CA GLN A 567 -14.58 -0.77 -37.73
C GLN A 567 -13.61 0.01 -38.62
N GLY A 568 -13.26 1.24 -38.25
CA GLY A 568 -12.31 2.05 -39.00
C GLY A 568 -10.91 1.46 -39.09
N ILE A 569 -10.42 0.83 -38.00
CA ILE A 569 -9.16 0.07 -38.00
C ILE A 569 -9.23 -1.04 -39.04
N GLN A 570 -10.29 -1.87 -39.00
CA GLN A 570 -10.46 -2.98 -39.95
C GLN A 570 -10.55 -2.49 -41.40
N GLU A 571 -11.28 -1.40 -41.66
CA GLU A 571 -11.40 -0.82 -43.00
C GLU A 571 -10.06 -0.30 -43.53
N LEU A 572 -9.27 0.37 -42.67
CA LEU A 572 -7.95 0.86 -43.06
C LEU A 572 -6.96 -0.29 -43.26
N GLU A 573 -6.98 -1.31 -42.39
CA GLU A 573 -6.20 -2.54 -42.57
C GLU A 573 -6.51 -3.19 -43.92
N GLN A 574 -7.79 -3.36 -44.25
CA GLN A 574 -8.23 -3.94 -45.51
C GLN A 574 -7.75 -3.15 -46.73
N ALA A 575 -7.94 -1.83 -46.72
CA ALA A 575 -7.48 -0.96 -47.80
C ALA A 575 -5.94 -0.98 -47.94
N SER A 576 -5.22 -1.16 -46.82
CA SER A 576 -3.75 -1.21 -46.79
C SER A 576 -3.14 -2.55 -47.24
N HIS A 577 -3.91 -3.63 -47.39
CA HIS A 577 -3.39 -4.95 -47.79
C HIS A 577 -2.65 -4.94 -49.13
N ARG A 578 -3.12 -4.15 -50.10
CA ARG A 578 -2.46 -4.02 -51.41
C ARG A 578 -1.09 -3.35 -51.29
N LEU A 579 -0.99 -2.39 -50.39
CA LEU A 579 0.24 -1.68 -50.03
C LEU A 579 1.26 -2.62 -49.38
N ALA A 580 0.79 -3.52 -48.52
CA ALA A 580 1.60 -4.59 -47.94
C ALA A 580 2.08 -5.61 -48.99
N GLN A 581 1.26 -5.98 -49.98
CA GLN A 581 1.66 -6.88 -51.07
C GLN A 581 2.81 -6.31 -51.91
N ILE A 582 2.81 -5.01 -52.19
CA ILE A 582 3.89 -4.33 -52.93
C ILE A 582 5.21 -4.35 -52.14
N LEU A 583 5.13 -4.15 -50.81
CA LEU A 583 6.29 -4.26 -49.91
C LEU A 583 6.88 -5.67 -49.91
N TYR A 584 6.04 -6.71 -49.82
CA TYR A 584 6.49 -8.10 -49.83
C TYR A 584 7.09 -8.53 -51.17
N GLN A 585 6.52 -8.10 -52.29
CA GLN A 585 7.11 -8.35 -53.62
C GLN A 585 8.48 -7.68 -53.76
N GLN A 586 8.67 -6.46 -53.23
CA GLN A 586 9.99 -5.81 -53.20
C GLN A 586 10.99 -6.51 -52.29
N ALA A 587 10.57 -6.97 -51.11
CA ALA A 587 11.45 -7.69 -50.19
C ALA A 587 11.95 -9.01 -50.82
N GLN A 588 11.08 -9.75 -51.51
CA GLN A 588 11.47 -10.94 -52.28
C GLN A 588 12.38 -10.61 -53.47
N THR A 589 12.14 -9.50 -54.17
CA THR A 589 12.99 -9.08 -55.30
C THR A 589 14.40 -8.63 -54.82
N ASN A 590 14.49 -7.97 -53.66
CA ASN A 590 15.75 -7.59 -53.03
C ASN A 590 16.52 -8.79 -52.46
N GLN A 591 15.84 -9.81 -51.92
CA GLN A 591 16.47 -11.07 -51.50
C GLN A 591 17.01 -11.87 -52.70
N SER A 592 16.28 -11.84 -53.82
CA SER A 592 16.70 -12.46 -55.10
C SER A 592 17.89 -11.73 -55.75
N GLN A 593 17.98 -10.40 -55.57
CA GLN A 593 19.12 -9.59 -56.01
C GLN A 593 20.36 -9.74 -55.11
N GLN A 594 20.20 -10.10 -53.83
CA GLN A 594 21.33 -10.44 -52.94
C GLN A 594 21.91 -11.83 -53.20
N THR A 595 21.13 -12.77 -53.74
CA THR A 595 21.67 -14.09 -54.16
C THR A 595 22.40 -14.01 -55.51
N SER A 596 22.03 -13.06 -56.39
CA SER A 596 22.67 -12.86 -57.70
C SER A 596 23.87 -11.91 -57.70
N THR A 597 24.10 -11.16 -56.61
CA THR A 597 25.36 -10.41 -56.39
C THR A 597 26.49 -11.24 -55.77
N SER A 598 26.22 -12.49 -55.34
CA SER A 598 27.24 -13.38 -54.76
C SER A 598 27.94 -14.29 -55.79
N GLU A 599 27.53 -14.29 -57.06
CA GLU A 599 28.14 -15.12 -58.12
C GLU A 599 29.04 -14.35 -59.12
N SER A 600 29.19 -13.03 -58.99
CA SER A 600 29.99 -12.22 -59.95
C SER A 600 31.33 -11.68 -59.42
N GLU A 601 31.72 -11.94 -58.17
CA GLU A 601 33.00 -11.46 -57.58
C GLU A 601 33.87 -12.58 -56.98
N LYS A 602 33.98 -13.74 -57.64
CA LYS A 602 35.05 -14.72 -57.33
C LYS A 602 35.72 -15.28 -58.58
N LYS A 603 36.62 -14.48 -59.17
CA LYS A 603 37.82 -14.96 -59.86
C LYS A 603 38.95 -13.94 -59.67
N GLU A 604 39.84 -14.26 -58.71
CA GLU A 604 41.21 -13.77 -58.42
C GLU A 604 41.37 -13.39 -56.94
N ASP A 605 42.46 -13.66 -56.25
CA ASP A 605 43.28 -14.86 -56.13
C ASP A 605 43.76 -14.88 -54.66
N LYS A 606 43.81 -16.08 -54.07
CA LYS A 606 44.57 -16.55 -52.89
C LYS A 606 44.91 -15.63 -51.70
N GLY A 607 44.57 -16.12 -50.49
CA GLY A 607 45.30 -15.77 -49.27
C GLY A 607 44.77 -16.30 -47.92
N LYS A 608 44.92 -17.62 -47.68
CA LYS A 608 44.94 -18.33 -46.37
C LYS A 608 43.75 -18.23 -45.39
N VAL A 609 43.04 -19.36 -45.35
CA VAL A 609 42.20 -19.90 -44.28
C VAL A 609 43.09 -20.46 -43.14
N VAL A 610 42.66 -20.31 -41.89
CA VAL A 610 42.85 -21.32 -40.84
C VAL A 610 41.52 -21.47 -40.09
N ASP A 611 41.01 -22.70 -40.09
CA ASP A 611 39.77 -23.18 -39.50
C ASP A 611 39.77 -23.20 -37.97
N ALA A 612 38.57 -23.10 -37.38
CA ALA A 612 38.21 -23.92 -36.22
C ALA A 612 36.68 -24.11 -36.16
N GLU A 613 36.28 -25.37 -36.29
CA GLU A 613 34.93 -25.94 -36.23
C GLU A 613 34.23 -25.67 -34.90
N TYR A 614 32.91 -25.42 -34.94
CA TYR A 614 32.03 -25.46 -33.77
C TYR A 614 31.17 -26.72 -33.84
N LYS A 615 31.28 -27.59 -32.83
CA LYS A 615 30.49 -28.81 -32.63
C LYS A 615 29.31 -28.50 -31.71
N GLU A 616 28.10 -28.73 -32.20
CA GLU A 616 26.90 -28.93 -31.37
C GLU A 616 26.95 -30.33 -30.74
N VAL A 617 26.57 -30.43 -29.46
CA VAL A 617 26.18 -31.70 -28.85
C VAL A 617 24.93 -31.46 -28.00
N ASP A 618 23.84 -32.09 -28.45
CA ASP A 618 22.57 -32.27 -27.75
C ASP A 618 22.71 -33.26 -26.58
N ASP A 619 22.01 -32.95 -25.49
CA ASP A 619 21.84 -33.77 -24.30
C ASP A 619 20.94 -34.99 -24.56
N LYS A 620 21.45 -36.20 -24.31
CA LYS A 620 20.64 -37.38 -23.93
C LYS A 620 21.35 -38.31 -22.95
N ASP A 621 20.76 -38.37 -21.77
CA ASP A 621 20.45 -39.54 -20.94
C ASP A 621 21.55 -40.23 -20.08
N LYS A 622 21.20 -40.34 -18.78
CA LYS A 622 21.41 -41.45 -17.83
C LYS A 622 22.82 -41.75 -17.28
N GLY A 623 22.96 -41.44 -15.98
CA GLY A 623 22.94 -42.47 -14.94
C GLY A 623 24.27 -42.96 -14.35
N GLN A 624 24.25 -43.10 -13.01
CA GLN A 624 25.12 -43.87 -12.11
C GLN A 624 26.49 -43.26 -11.74
N SER A 625 26.56 -42.70 -10.53
CA SER A 625 27.20 -43.36 -9.35
C SER A 625 26.90 -42.59 -8.08
#